data_AF-A0A9P1FF12-F1
#
_entry.id   AF-A0A9P1FF12-F1
#
_cell.length_a   1.000
_cell.length_b   1.000
_cell.length_c   1.000
_cell.angle_alpha   90.00
_cell.angle_beta   90.00
_cell.angle_gamma   90.00
#
_symmetry.space_group_name_H-M   'P 1'
#
loop_
_entity.id
_entity.type
_entity.pdbx_description
1 polymer ?
#
loop_
_entity_poly.entity_id
_entity_poly.type
_entity_poly.pdbx_seq_one_letter_code
_entity_poly.pdbx_strand_id
1 'polypeptide(L)'
;IFQILQSFALQVEQNLDSQCRAADNMIAWELEYRSTFIDVKEDSREERVRSNSCPAPRRLRDTVQLAAYEVEEQMKGYVNDLNFRGEEIGEIGTVTGGVVEQHEEEAEVEANEVASTKDEDEAVDAVVTGDEAEEGVEIVGSIGSYGHPEVCRRRCVHFLRGFCQSGLDCNYCHLPHPAHEAKLDKKQRGLLDGLSKAQLLGTALTFLYRRAQQKEILEAARPILAIYEQEAVHGVAENQRIKKLDKVMGRMSFGALLSLSSHRLGEDFHRRVTEAEETLRF
;
A
#
# COMPACT_ATOMS: atom_id res chain seq x y z
N ILE A 1 37.94 14.53 -37.42
CA ILE A 1 36.82 14.55 -36.44
C ILE A 1 35.57 13.91 -37.01
N PHE A 2 35.03 14.39 -38.13
CA PHE A 2 33.79 13.83 -38.73
C PHE A 2 33.89 12.34 -39.09
N GLN A 3 35.00 11.89 -39.71
CA GLN A 3 35.23 10.46 -40.00
C GLN A 3 35.39 9.59 -38.74
N ILE A 4 35.92 10.16 -37.64
CA ILE A 4 36.10 9.44 -36.38
C ILE A 4 34.73 9.25 -35.70
N LEU A 5 33.87 10.27 -35.73
CA LEU A 5 32.51 10.18 -35.20
C LEU A 5 31.64 9.19 -35.99
N GLN A 6 31.79 9.15 -37.32
CA GLN A 6 31.05 8.22 -38.17
C GLN A 6 31.47 6.75 -37.94
N SER A 7 32.77 6.50 -37.72
CA SER A 7 33.25 5.16 -37.37
C SER A 7 32.79 4.72 -35.98
N PHE A 8 32.70 5.65 -35.01
CA PHE A 8 32.25 5.34 -33.66
C PHE A 8 30.75 5.02 -33.62
N ALA A 9 29.92 5.73 -34.39
CA ALA A 9 28.49 5.46 -34.50
C ALA A 9 28.20 4.06 -35.06
N LEU A 10 28.88 3.67 -36.15
CA LEU A 10 28.74 2.32 -36.73
C LEU A 10 29.16 1.20 -35.76
N GLN A 11 30.18 1.46 -34.93
CA GLN A 11 30.67 0.48 -33.98
C GLN A 11 29.75 0.33 -32.75
N VAL A 12 29.01 1.38 -32.39
CA VAL A 12 27.97 1.31 -31.34
C VAL A 12 26.75 0.53 -31.85
N GLU A 13 26.31 0.74 -33.09
CA GLU A 13 25.18 -0.01 -33.68
C GLU A 13 25.48 -1.52 -33.78
N GLN A 14 26.69 -1.90 -34.21
CA GLN A 14 27.08 -3.31 -34.27
C GLN A 14 27.16 -3.99 -32.89
N ASN A 15 27.48 -3.24 -31.83
CA ASN A 15 27.53 -3.78 -30.47
C ASN A 15 26.13 -3.99 -29.89
N LEU A 16 25.18 -3.11 -30.22
CA LEU A 16 23.78 -3.24 -29.80
C LEU A 16 23.11 -4.45 -30.46
N ASP A 17 23.31 -4.67 -31.76
CA ASP A 17 22.76 -5.84 -32.46
C ASP A 17 23.35 -7.16 -31.95
N SER A 18 24.63 -7.17 -31.57
CA SER A 18 25.28 -8.36 -31.01
C SER A 18 24.81 -8.69 -29.58
N GLN A 19 24.39 -7.68 -28.80
CA GLN A 19 23.81 -7.90 -27.48
C GLN A 19 22.35 -8.37 -27.56
N CYS A 20 21.58 -7.88 -28.52
CA CYS A 20 20.19 -8.31 -28.72
C CYS A 20 20.07 -9.79 -29.11
N ARG A 21 20.99 -10.32 -29.93
CA ARG A 21 20.95 -11.75 -30.35
C ARG A 21 21.33 -12.74 -29.25
N ALA A 22 21.94 -12.30 -28.15
CA ALA A 22 22.28 -13.17 -27.03
C ALA A 22 21.11 -13.40 -26.05
N ALA A 23 20.01 -12.63 -26.18
CA ALA A 23 18.86 -12.70 -25.28
C ALA A 23 17.74 -13.67 -25.74
N ASP A 24 17.82 -14.22 -26.95
CA ASP A 24 16.77 -15.08 -27.53
C ASP A 24 16.77 -16.55 -27.04
N ASN A 25 17.52 -16.88 -26.00
CA ASN A 25 17.30 -18.10 -25.21
C ASN A 25 16.24 -17.87 -24.12
N MET A 26 15.17 -17.15 -24.45
CA MET A 26 13.98 -17.07 -23.63
C MET A 26 13.26 -18.42 -23.70
N ILE A 27 13.26 -19.14 -22.59
CA ILE A 27 12.41 -20.31 -22.36
C ILE A 27 10.97 -19.83 -22.51
N ALA A 28 10.35 -20.11 -23.65
CA ALA A 28 8.97 -19.79 -23.92
C ALA A 28 8.08 -20.74 -23.10
N TRP A 29 7.61 -20.28 -21.94
CA TRP A 29 6.63 -21.01 -21.15
C TRP A 29 5.26 -20.83 -21.78
N GLU A 30 4.71 -21.87 -22.41
CA GLU A 30 3.32 -21.87 -22.83
C GLU A 30 2.40 -21.99 -21.59
N LEU A 31 1.72 -20.89 -21.25
CA LEU A 31 0.72 -20.87 -20.20
C LEU A 31 -0.64 -21.24 -20.80
N GLU A 32 -1.16 -22.43 -20.46
CA GLU A 32 -2.51 -22.85 -20.84
C GLU A 32 -3.49 -22.55 -19.70
N TYR A 33 -4.44 -21.65 -19.93
CA TYR A 33 -5.49 -21.35 -18.97
C TYR A 33 -6.65 -22.33 -19.13
N ARG A 34 -6.89 -23.18 -18.11
CA ARG A 34 -8.11 -23.98 -18.03
C ARG A 34 -8.87 -23.64 -16.76
N SER A 35 -10.04 -23.03 -16.95
CA SER A 35 -11.15 -22.94 -15.98
C SER A 35 -10.70 -22.84 -14.51
N THR A 36 -10.12 -21.68 -14.16
CA THR A 36 -9.72 -21.20 -12.82
C THR A 36 -8.33 -21.55 -12.28
N PHE A 37 -7.53 -22.38 -12.95
CA PHE A 37 -6.13 -22.63 -12.54
C PHE A 37 -5.15 -22.45 -13.70
N ILE A 38 -3.98 -21.88 -13.40
CA ILE A 38 -2.85 -21.72 -14.32
C ILE A 38 -2.00 -22.98 -14.21
N ASP A 39 -2.13 -23.90 -15.16
CA ASP A 39 -1.21 -25.03 -15.27
C ASP A 39 -0.01 -24.59 -16.12
N VAL A 40 1.16 -24.53 -15.48
CA VAL A 40 2.43 -24.32 -16.19
C VAL A 40 2.88 -25.69 -16.70
N LYS A 41 2.86 -25.90 -18.02
CA LYS A 41 3.43 -27.12 -18.61
C LYS A 41 4.95 -27.05 -18.48
N GLU A 42 5.49 -27.77 -17.51
CA GLU A 42 6.93 -27.99 -17.41
C GLU A 42 7.34 -29.00 -18.50
N ASP A 43 8.10 -28.52 -19.49
CA ASP A 43 8.76 -29.39 -20.46
C ASP A 43 9.66 -30.39 -19.75
N SER A 44 9.61 -31.62 -20.25
CA SER A 44 10.10 -32.83 -19.63
C SER A 44 11.52 -32.77 -19.06
N ARG A 45 11.59 -32.88 -17.73
CA ARG A 45 12.39 -33.87 -16.99
C ARG A 45 13.92 -33.83 -17.16
N GLU A 46 14.53 -32.74 -16.72
CA GLU A 46 15.81 -32.85 -16.00
C GLU A 46 15.49 -33.01 -14.51
N GLU A 47 15.87 -34.16 -13.93
CA GLU A 47 15.70 -34.44 -12.50
C GLU A 47 16.53 -33.44 -11.69
N ARG A 48 15.92 -32.30 -11.35
CA ARG A 48 16.50 -31.34 -10.41
C ARG A 48 16.74 -32.04 -9.09
N VAL A 49 18.01 -32.37 -8.83
CA VAL A 49 18.50 -32.91 -7.58
C VAL A 49 18.07 -31.95 -6.47
N ARG A 50 17.13 -32.40 -5.63
CA ARG A 50 16.66 -31.60 -4.49
C ARG A 50 17.84 -31.34 -3.55
N SER A 51 17.99 -30.10 -3.11
CA SER A 51 18.94 -29.73 -2.07
C SER A 51 18.66 -30.52 -0.79
N ASN A 52 19.71 -31.13 -0.21
CA ASN A 52 19.66 -32.01 0.97
C ASN A 52 19.14 -31.32 2.26
N SER A 53 18.82 -30.03 2.21
CA SER A 53 18.29 -29.25 3.33
C SER A 53 16.77 -29.35 3.50
N CYS A 54 16.03 -29.89 2.52
CA CYS A 54 14.60 -30.11 2.66
C CYS A 54 14.33 -31.51 3.22
N PRO A 55 13.74 -31.65 4.42
CA PRO A 55 13.38 -32.95 4.97
C PRO A 55 12.45 -33.67 4.00
N ALA A 56 12.72 -34.97 3.76
CA ALA A 56 11.91 -35.79 2.87
C ALA A 56 10.43 -35.67 3.27
N PRO A 57 9.51 -35.45 2.31
CA PRO A 57 8.09 -35.36 2.62
C PRO A 57 7.68 -36.69 3.25
N ARG A 58 7.33 -36.65 4.55
CA ARG A 58 6.76 -37.80 5.23
C ARG A 58 5.54 -38.21 4.45
N ARG A 59 5.52 -39.45 3.94
CA ARG A 59 4.34 -40.08 3.33
C ARG A 59 3.27 -40.23 4.41
N LEU A 60 2.52 -39.16 4.63
CA LEU A 60 1.40 -39.07 5.57
C LEU A 60 0.16 -38.68 4.78
N ARG A 61 -0.05 -39.32 3.62
CA ARG A 61 -1.07 -38.89 2.65
C ARG A 61 -2.40 -39.66 2.74
N ASP A 62 -2.47 -40.76 3.49
CA ASP A 62 -3.68 -41.58 3.45
C ASP A 62 -4.61 -41.42 4.68
N THR A 63 -4.15 -40.82 5.77
CA THR A 63 -5.01 -40.57 6.95
C THR A 63 -5.55 -39.13 7.04
N VAL A 64 -4.94 -38.18 6.34
CA VAL A 64 -5.37 -36.76 6.38
C VAL A 64 -6.58 -36.50 5.48
N GLN A 65 -6.77 -37.28 4.41
CA GLN A 65 -7.91 -37.09 3.49
C GLN A 65 -9.26 -37.44 4.13
N LEU A 66 -9.30 -38.45 5.01
CA LEU A 66 -10.54 -38.80 5.73
C LEU A 66 -10.91 -37.73 6.75
N ALA A 67 -9.94 -37.22 7.52
CA ALA A 67 -10.17 -36.14 8.48
C ALA A 67 -10.58 -34.82 7.80
N ALA A 68 -10.04 -34.52 6.60
CA ALA A 68 -10.42 -33.34 5.85
C ALA A 68 -11.89 -33.39 5.38
N TYR A 69 -12.38 -34.57 4.98
CA TYR A 69 -13.77 -34.75 4.56
C TYR A 69 -14.75 -34.56 5.74
N GLU A 70 -14.44 -35.14 6.90
CA GLU A 70 -15.26 -34.99 8.12
C GLU A 70 -15.33 -33.53 8.60
N VAL A 71 -14.21 -32.81 8.55
CA VAL A 71 -14.17 -31.38 8.91
C VAL A 71 -14.97 -30.53 7.92
N GLU A 72 -14.92 -30.85 6.62
CA GLU A 72 -15.70 -30.14 5.61
C GLU A 72 -17.22 -30.37 5.78
N GLU A 73 -17.63 -31.57 6.18
CA GLU A 73 -19.03 -31.89 6.48
C GLU A 73 -19.53 -31.19 7.75
N GLN A 74 -18.71 -31.11 8.80
CA GLN A 74 -19.03 -30.32 9.99
C GLN A 74 -19.16 -28.82 9.68
N MET A 75 -18.27 -28.26 8.84
CA MET A 75 -18.38 -26.85 8.44
C MET A 75 -19.64 -26.56 7.62
N LYS A 76 -20.09 -27.49 6.77
CA LYS A 76 -21.36 -27.35 6.03
C LYS A 76 -22.56 -27.31 6.97
N GLY A 77 -22.58 -28.13 8.02
CA GLY A 77 -23.61 -28.09 9.06
C GLY A 77 -23.67 -26.74 9.77
N TYR A 78 -22.52 -26.21 10.20
CA TYR A 78 -22.44 -24.92 10.90
C TYR A 78 -22.91 -23.74 10.04
N VAL A 79 -22.58 -23.72 8.74
CA VAL A 79 -23.01 -22.65 7.82
C VAL A 79 -24.53 -22.69 7.60
N ASN A 80 -25.14 -23.89 7.50
CA ASN A 80 -26.58 -24.01 7.38
C ASN A 80 -27.31 -23.54 8.66
N ASP A 81 -26.77 -23.86 9.84
CA ASP A 81 -27.32 -23.37 11.13
C ASP A 81 -27.28 -21.84 11.25
N LEU A 82 -26.20 -21.20 10.79
CA LEU A 82 -26.12 -19.73 10.76
C LEU A 82 -27.15 -19.11 9.82
N ASN A 83 -27.43 -19.75 8.69
CA ASN A 83 -28.42 -19.27 7.73
C ASN A 83 -29.84 -19.37 8.32
N PHE A 84 -30.14 -20.47 9.03
CA PHE A 84 -31.43 -20.67 9.70
C PHE A 84 -31.65 -19.66 10.84
N ARG A 85 -30.62 -19.36 11.63
CA ARG A 85 -30.69 -18.34 12.69
C ARG A 85 -30.80 -16.91 12.16
N GLY A 86 -30.34 -16.66 10.93
CA GLY A 86 -30.50 -15.37 10.26
C GLY A 86 -31.96 -15.07 9.88
N GLU A 87 -32.74 -16.10 9.56
CA GLU A 87 -34.16 -15.95 9.23
C GLU A 87 -35.01 -15.68 10.48
N GLU A 88 -34.68 -16.31 11.62
CA GLU A 88 -35.40 -16.12 12.89
C GLU A 88 -35.23 -14.71 13.49
N ILE A 89 -34.14 -14.02 13.16
CA ILE A 89 -33.90 -12.62 13.58
C ILE A 89 -34.62 -11.63 12.64
N GLY A 90 -35.05 -12.06 11.46
CA GLY A 90 -35.72 -11.23 10.46
C GLY A 90 -37.19 -10.88 10.75
N GLU A 91 -37.84 -11.56 11.70
CA GLU A 91 -39.27 -11.35 12.01
C GLU A 91 -39.54 -10.34 13.13
N ILE A 92 -38.50 -9.78 13.78
CA ILE A 92 -38.68 -8.72 14.77
C ILE A 92 -38.65 -7.35 14.07
N GLY A 93 -39.81 -6.94 13.55
CA GLY A 93 -40.22 -5.54 13.61
C GLY A 93 -39.99 -4.68 12.37
N THR A 94 -40.71 -4.95 11.27
CA THR A 94 -41.21 -3.87 10.41
C THR A 94 -42.24 -3.04 11.19
N VAL A 95 -41.77 -2.14 12.05
CA VAL A 95 -42.61 -1.08 12.62
C VAL A 95 -42.78 -0.02 11.53
N THR A 96 -43.89 -0.14 10.80
CA THR A 96 -44.44 0.91 9.93
C THR A 96 -44.84 2.11 10.79
N GLY A 97 -43.93 3.08 10.92
CA GLY A 97 -44.21 4.40 11.48
C GLY A 97 -44.25 5.45 10.36
N GLY A 98 -45.39 5.57 9.69
CA GLY A 98 -45.69 6.74 8.88
C GLY A 98 -46.22 7.85 9.77
N VAL A 99 -45.56 9.01 9.78
CA VAL A 99 -46.11 10.28 10.28
C VAL A 99 -45.52 11.44 9.47
N VAL A 100 -46.38 11.99 8.61
CA VAL A 100 -46.69 13.41 8.41
C VAL A 100 -45.59 14.36 7.92
N GLU A 101 -45.83 14.81 6.69
CA GLU A 101 -45.36 16.00 6.00
C GLU A 101 -45.94 17.28 6.66
N GLN A 102 -45.15 18.38 6.61
CA GLN A 102 -45.44 19.79 6.96
C GLN A 102 -45.03 20.28 8.36
N HIS A 103 -43.93 21.05 8.43
CA HIS A 103 -43.94 22.46 8.85
C HIS A 103 -42.55 23.10 8.64
N GLU A 104 -42.51 24.22 7.91
CA GLU A 104 -41.40 25.19 7.92
C GLU A 104 -41.53 26.02 9.20
N GLU A 105 -40.50 26.07 10.05
CA GLU A 105 -40.32 27.17 11.00
C GLU A 105 -38.86 27.26 11.46
N GLU A 106 -38.32 28.48 11.35
CA GLU A 106 -37.01 28.91 11.80
C GLU A 106 -36.94 28.88 13.33
N ALA A 107 -35.92 28.24 13.90
CA ALA A 107 -35.51 28.48 15.28
C ALA A 107 -34.02 28.15 15.47
N GLU A 108 -33.26 29.19 15.76
CA GLU A 108 -32.01 29.12 16.51
C GLU A 108 -32.23 28.34 17.82
N VAL A 109 -31.22 27.60 18.31
CA VAL A 109 -30.83 27.44 19.73
C VAL A 109 -29.95 26.19 19.96
N GLU A 110 -28.84 26.45 20.66
CA GLU A 110 -28.07 25.62 21.61
C GLU A 110 -27.49 24.25 21.24
N ALA A 111 -26.14 24.25 21.28
CA ALA A 111 -25.28 23.34 22.02
C ALA A 111 -25.94 22.09 22.63
N ASN A 112 -25.71 20.95 21.99
CA ASN A 112 -25.94 19.64 22.60
C ASN A 112 -24.59 18.92 22.75
N GLU A 113 -24.04 19.01 23.95
CA GLU A 113 -22.92 18.20 24.43
C GLU A 113 -23.38 16.73 24.56
N VAL A 114 -23.04 15.91 23.56
CA VAL A 114 -23.22 14.46 23.68
C VAL A 114 -21.95 13.88 24.30
N ALA A 115 -22.05 13.63 25.61
CA ALA A 115 -21.14 12.80 26.38
C ALA A 115 -21.03 11.41 25.74
N SER A 116 -19.92 11.17 25.04
CA SER A 116 -19.53 9.84 24.57
C SER A 116 -18.97 9.05 25.73
N THR A 117 -19.68 8.00 26.09
CA THR A 117 -19.35 7.05 27.14
C THR A 117 -18.05 6.30 26.83
N LYS A 118 -17.31 6.09 27.91
CA LYS A 118 -16.06 5.35 28.04
C LYS A 118 -16.26 3.87 27.71
N ASP A 119 -15.42 3.33 26.84
CA ASP A 119 -15.06 1.91 26.85
C ASP A 119 -13.55 1.84 27.08
N GLU A 120 -13.20 1.44 28.30
CA GLU A 120 -11.86 1.30 28.84
C GLU A 120 -11.34 -0.10 28.48
N ASP A 121 -10.75 -0.25 27.30
CA ASP A 121 -9.88 -1.39 27.00
C ASP A 121 -8.47 -1.09 27.53
N GLU A 122 -8.27 -1.39 28.82
CA GLU A 122 -6.96 -1.40 29.48
C GLU A 122 -6.03 -2.42 28.81
N ALA A 123 -5.25 -1.96 27.83
CA ALA A 123 -3.99 -2.59 27.50
C ALA A 123 -3.01 -2.29 28.65
N VAL A 124 -2.74 -3.31 29.46
CA VAL A 124 -1.73 -3.31 30.52
C VAL A 124 -0.34 -3.00 29.93
N ASP A 125 0.00 -1.73 29.85
CA ASP A 125 1.36 -1.27 29.60
C ASP A 125 2.21 -1.68 30.80
N ALA A 126 3.13 -2.61 30.55
CA ALA A 126 4.11 -3.04 31.52
C ALA A 126 4.96 -1.81 31.92
N VAL A 127 4.65 -1.27 33.10
CA VAL A 127 5.40 -0.20 33.75
C VAL A 127 6.80 -0.75 34.10
N VAL A 128 7.74 -0.55 33.19
CA VAL A 128 9.17 -0.78 33.44
C VAL A 128 9.69 0.44 34.20
N THR A 129 9.58 0.41 35.53
CA THR A 129 10.26 1.36 36.42
C THR A 129 11.73 0.96 36.56
N GLY A 130 12.54 1.39 35.59
CA GLY A 130 13.99 1.37 35.66
C GLY A 130 14.52 2.79 35.64
N ASP A 131 14.65 3.40 36.82
CA ASP A 131 15.34 4.68 37.06
C ASP A 131 16.88 4.48 37.00
N GLU A 132 17.40 4.10 35.83
CA GLU A 132 18.84 4.14 35.57
C GLU A 132 19.10 5.21 34.53
N ALA A 133 20.00 6.14 34.88
CA ALA A 133 20.32 7.34 34.10
C ALA A 133 20.66 6.98 32.64
N GLU A 134 19.71 7.21 31.74
CA GLU A 134 19.91 7.05 30.30
C GLU A 134 20.94 8.09 29.83
N GLU A 135 22.18 7.66 29.69
CA GLU A 135 23.15 8.28 28.80
C GLU A 135 22.52 8.30 27.40
N GLY A 136 22.07 9.49 26.97
CA GLY A 136 21.31 9.68 25.75
C GLY A 136 22.00 9.07 24.54
N VAL A 137 21.49 7.93 24.08
CA VAL A 137 21.96 7.29 22.86
C VAL A 137 21.58 8.20 21.69
N GLU A 138 22.56 8.88 21.12
CA GLU A 138 22.36 9.66 19.89
C GLU A 138 21.89 8.70 18.78
N ILE A 139 20.61 8.81 18.40
CA ILE A 139 20.03 8.02 17.31
C ILE A 139 20.62 8.55 16.00
N VAL A 140 21.63 7.86 15.49
CA VAL A 140 22.25 8.24 14.22
C VAL A 140 21.33 7.84 13.06
N GLY A 141 20.95 8.82 12.24
CA GLY A 141 20.18 8.60 11.02
C GLY A 141 20.97 7.77 9.99
N SER A 142 20.24 7.06 9.14
CA SER A 142 20.80 6.34 7.98
C SER A 142 20.52 7.10 6.67
N ILE A 143 21.06 6.63 5.54
CA ILE A 143 20.70 7.16 4.21
C ILE A 143 19.18 7.11 3.98
N GLY A 144 18.50 6.07 4.47
CA GLY A 144 17.05 5.98 4.36
C GLY A 144 16.29 7.03 5.18
N SER A 145 16.95 7.69 6.12
CA SER A 145 16.36 8.73 6.98
C SER A 145 16.29 10.12 6.31
N TYR A 146 16.90 10.33 5.15
CA TYR A 146 16.79 11.59 4.42
C TYR A 146 15.33 11.89 4.06
N GLY A 147 14.88 13.12 4.34
CA GLY A 147 13.50 13.54 4.14
C GLY A 147 12.51 13.16 5.27
N HIS A 148 12.97 12.62 6.39
CA HIS A 148 12.11 12.34 7.54
C HIS A 148 11.50 13.64 8.10
N PRO A 149 10.20 13.66 8.50
CA PRO A 149 9.25 12.55 8.54
C PRO A 149 8.34 12.41 7.31
N GLU A 150 8.42 13.32 6.34
CA GLU A 150 7.40 13.42 5.29
C GLU A 150 7.71 12.55 4.06
N VAL A 151 8.99 12.41 3.69
CA VAL A 151 9.44 11.72 2.46
C VAL A 151 10.62 10.76 2.70
N CYS A 152 10.84 10.36 3.96
CA CYS A 152 11.81 9.31 4.24
C CYS A 152 11.37 7.97 3.69
N ARG A 153 12.33 7.06 3.53
CA ARG A 153 12.03 5.69 3.14
C ARG A 153 11.35 4.96 4.30
N ARG A 154 10.76 3.80 3.99
CA ARG A 154 10.11 2.93 4.98
C ARG A 154 11.03 2.68 6.18
N ARG A 155 10.45 2.63 7.38
CA ARG A 155 11.15 2.27 8.62
C ARG A 155 11.92 0.95 8.49
N CYS A 156 13.17 0.94 8.94
CA CYS A 156 14.02 -0.24 8.98
C CYS A 156 13.51 -1.24 10.03
N VAL A 157 13.08 -2.42 9.58
CA VAL A 157 12.60 -3.50 10.47
C VAL A 157 13.72 -4.11 11.33
N HIS A 158 14.96 -4.06 10.85
CA HIS A 158 16.12 -4.58 11.58
C HIS A 158 16.55 -3.63 12.70
N PHE A 159 16.60 -2.32 12.40
CA PHE A 159 16.88 -1.29 13.40
C PHE A 159 15.81 -1.26 14.48
N LEU A 160 14.52 -1.41 14.11
CA LEU A 160 13.42 -1.52 15.08
C LEU A 160 13.58 -2.72 16.05
N ARG A 161 14.25 -3.79 15.62
CA ARG A 161 14.59 -4.94 16.49
C ARG A 161 15.86 -4.74 17.32
N GLY A 162 16.51 -3.59 17.21
CA GLY A 162 17.74 -3.24 17.92
C GLY A 162 19.04 -3.62 17.20
N PHE A 163 18.99 -4.20 15.99
CA PHE A 163 20.20 -4.63 15.29
C PHE A 163 20.08 -4.50 13.77
N CYS A 164 20.66 -3.44 13.21
CA CYS A 164 20.83 -3.27 11.77
C CYS A 164 22.31 -3.36 11.39
N GLN A 165 22.68 -4.35 10.57
CA GLN A 165 24.07 -4.55 10.12
C GLN A 165 24.57 -3.46 9.18
N SER A 166 23.67 -2.81 8.43
CA SER A 166 24.03 -1.77 7.45
C SER A 166 24.37 -0.42 8.09
N GLY A 167 24.05 -0.21 9.37
CA GLY A 167 24.36 1.04 10.08
C GLY A 167 23.90 2.29 9.32
N LEU A 168 24.82 3.22 9.07
CA LEU A 168 24.56 4.48 8.38
C LEU A 168 24.20 4.30 6.89
N ASP A 169 24.74 3.25 6.27
CA ASP A 169 24.50 2.94 4.85
C ASP A 169 23.16 2.24 4.60
N CYS A 170 22.34 2.08 5.65
CA CYS A 170 21.02 1.48 5.52
C CYS A 170 20.10 2.35 4.64
N ASN A 171 19.56 1.73 3.60
CA ASN A 171 18.58 2.32 2.69
C ASN A 171 17.18 2.52 3.31
N TYR A 172 16.98 2.17 4.58
CA TYR A 172 15.71 2.30 5.31
C TYR A 172 15.87 3.27 6.47
N CYS A 173 14.80 3.99 6.82
CA CYS A 173 14.87 5.03 7.85
C CYS A 173 15.04 4.42 9.25
N HIS A 174 16.02 4.94 10.00
CA HIS A 174 16.29 4.56 11.39
C HIS A 174 15.62 5.48 12.41
N LEU A 175 15.08 6.63 11.99
CA LEU A 175 14.45 7.57 12.90
C LEU A 175 13.11 7.04 13.44
N PRO A 176 12.67 7.50 14.62
CA PRO A 176 11.36 7.16 15.16
C PRO A 176 10.24 7.57 14.21
N HIS A 177 9.37 6.64 13.84
CA HIS A 177 8.16 6.96 13.06
C HIS A 177 6.96 6.94 13.99
N PRO A 178 5.90 7.71 13.68
CA PRO A 178 4.63 7.56 14.37
C PRO A 178 4.18 6.09 14.27
N ALA A 179 3.70 5.54 15.39
CA ALA A 179 3.34 4.13 15.50
C ALA A 179 2.33 3.69 14.42
N HIS A 180 1.47 4.61 13.97
CA HIS A 180 0.43 4.35 13.00
C HIS A 180 0.36 5.45 11.94
N GLU A 181 1.00 5.21 10.80
CA GLU A 181 0.61 5.89 9.56
C GLU A 181 -0.83 5.51 9.22
N ALA A 182 -1.62 6.49 8.79
CA ALA A 182 -3.00 6.26 8.40
C ALA A 182 -3.06 5.27 7.22
N LYS A 183 -3.52 4.05 7.50
CA LYS A 183 -3.72 3.02 6.49
C LYS A 183 -5.15 3.08 5.96
N LEU A 184 -5.28 2.93 4.65
CA LEU A 184 -6.57 2.81 4.00
C LEU A 184 -7.17 1.43 4.30
N ASP A 185 -8.43 1.44 4.76
CA ASP A 185 -9.18 0.21 4.97
C ASP A 185 -9.48 -0.51 3.63
N LYS A 186 -10.04 -1.72 3.71
CA LYS A 186 -10.36 -2.51 2.50
C LYS A 186 -11.41 -1.81 1.61
N LYS A 187 -12.41 -1.15 2.20
CA LYS A 187 -13.49 -0.46 1.45
C LYS A 187 -12.97 0.79 0.76
N GLN A 188 -12.12 1.57 1.44
CA GLN A 188 -11.45 2.77 0.95
C GLN A 188 -10.49 2.45 -0.19
N ARG A 189 -9.74 1.35 -0.09
CA ARG A 189 -8.93 0.85 -1.21
C ARG A 189 -9.80 0.51 -2.42
N GLY A 190 -10.91 -0.20 -2.22
CA GLY A 190 -11.88 -0.46 -3.30
C GLY A 190 -12.49 0.82 -3.91
N LEU A 191 -12.73 1.86 -3.10
CA LEU A 191 -13.16 3.17 -3.60
C LEU A 191 -12.07 3.83 -4.46
N LEU A 192 -10.81 3.80 -4.02
CA LEU A 192 -9.67 4.31 -4.81
C LEU A 192 -9.45 3.51 -6.10
N ASP A 193 -9.63 2.19 -6.06
CA ASP A 193 -9.54 1.32 -7.24
C ASP A 193 -10.62 1.67 -8.29
N GLY A 194 -11.78 2.17 -7.84
CA GLY A 194 -12.86 2.61 -8.71
C GLY A 194 -12.75 4.05 -9.21
N LEU A 195 -11.75 4.82 -8.79
CA LEU A 195 -11.54 6.18 -9.29
C LEU A 195 -10.88 6.15 -10.68
N SER A 196 -11.32 7.05 -11.55
CA SER A 196 -10.59 7.29 -12.80
C SER A 196 -9.21 7.90 -12.50
N LYS A 197 -8.26 7.74 -13.44
CA LYS A 197 -6.93 8.36 -13.36
C LYS A 197 -7.02 9.87 -13.05
N ALA A 198 -7.92 10.57 -13.72
CA ALA A 198 -8.16 12.00 -13.51
C ALA A 198 -8.67 12.33 -12.10
N GLN A 199 -9.63 11.55 -11.58
CA GLN A 199 -10.16 11.71 -10.23
C GLN A 199 -9.08 11.48 -9.17
N LEU A 200 -8.26 10.43 -9.34
CA LEU A 200 -7.18 10.12 -8.42
C LEU A 200 -6.13 11.24 -8.40
N LEU A 201 -5.73 11.74 -9.57
CA LEU A 201 -4.79 12.85 -9.70
C LEU A 201 -5.31 14.12 -9.04
N GLY A 202 -6.54 14.56 -9.34
CA GLY A 202 -7.11 15.76 -8.75
C GLY A 202 -7.24 15.68 -7.23
N THR A 203 -7.63 14.50 -6.73
CA THR A 203 -7.72 14.24 -5.29
C THR A 203 -6.34 14.28 -4.64
N ALA A 204 -5.39 13.50 -5.16
CA ALA A 204 -4.03 13.41 -4.63
C ALA A 204 -3.37 14.79 -4.64
N LEU A 205 -3.48 15.54 -5.74
CA LEU A 205 -2.92 16.89 -5.89
C LEU A 205 -3.43 17.85 -4.82
N THR A 206 -4.73 17.82 -4.52
CA THR A 206 -5.32 18.66 -3.45
C THR A 206 -4.67 18.37 -2.08
N PHE A 207 -4.47 17.09 -1.75
CA PHE A 207 -3.84 16.70 -0.47
C PHE A 207 -2.33 16.95 -0.46
N LEU A 208 -1.64 16.72 -1.58
CA LEU A 208 -0.22 16.98 -1.72
C LEU A 208 0.08 18.47 -1.51
N TYR A 209 -0.68 19.37 -2.15
CA TYR A 209 -0.54 20.82 -1.94
C TYR A 209 -0.76 21.21 -0.47
N ARG A 210 -1.88 20.76 0.11
CA ARG A 210 -2.20 21.05 1.51
C ARG A 210 -1.09 20.56 2.45
N ARG A 211 -0.56 19.37 2.19
CA ARG A 211 0.47 18.77 3.04
C ARG A 211 1.82 19.45 2.88
N ALA A 212 2.19 19.80 1.65
CA ALA A 212 3.43 20.52 1.36
C ALA A 212 3.44 21.91 2.02
N GLN A 213 2.30 22.61 2.02
CA GLN A 213 2.13 23.88 2.74
C GLN A 213 2.23 23.71 4.26
N GLN A 214 1.50 22.74 4.84
CA GLN A 214 1.51 22.47 6.28
C GLN A 214 2.90 22.12 6.83
N LYS A 215 3.78 21.61 5.97
CA LYS A 215 5.12 21.15 6.33
C LYS A 215 6.22 22.07 5.81
N GLU A 216 5.83 23.18 5.18
CA GLU A 216 6.75 24.18 4.62
C GLU A 216 7.75 23.60 3.60
N ILE A 217 7.37 22.50 2.93
CA ILE A 217 8.16 21.84 1.87
C ILE A 217 7.65 22.19 0.47
N LEU A 218 6.82 23.22 0.33
CA LEU A 218 6.14 23.56 -0.92
C LEU A 218 7.11 23.84 -2.07
N GLU A 219 8.15 24.65 -1.83
CA GLU A 219 9.12 24.99 -2.88
C GLU A 219 9.94 23.77 -3.31
N ALA A 220 10.35 22.94 -2.35
CA ALA A 220 11.09 21.72 -2.63
C ALA A 220 10.19 20.69 -3.37
N ALA A 221 8.90 20.63 -3.05
CA ALA A 221 7.94 19.71 -3.65
C ALA A 221 7.42 20.16 -5.03
N ARG A 222 7.74 21.40 -5.44
CA ARG A 222 7.24 22.01 -6.67
C ARG A 222 7.47 21.18 -7.94
N PRO A 223 8.64 20.54 -8.17
CA PRO A 223 8.84 19.70 -9.35
C PRO A 223 7.85 18.52 -9.40
N ILE A 224 7.54 17.92 -8.25
CA ILE A 224 6.60 16.80 -8.16
C ILE A 224 5.17 17.29 -8.40
N LEU A 225 4.78 18.41 -7.78
CA LEU A 225 3.45 18.99 -7.97
C LEU A 225 3.19 19.35 -9.44
N ALA A 226 4.19 19.87 -10.14
CA ALA A 226 4.11 20.17 -11.57
C ALA A 226 3.83 18.92 -12.43
N ILE A 227 4.42 17.76 -12.09
CA ILE A 227 4.16 16.48 -12.78
C ILE A 227 2.69 16.06 -12.60
N TYR A 228 2.13 16.21 -11.40
CA TYR A 228 0.73 15.90 -11.13
C TYR A 228 -0.22 16.87 -11.84
N GLU A 229 0.08 18.17 -11.85
CA GLU A 229 -0.70 19.19 -12.55
C GLU A 229 -0.77 18.91 -14.05
N GLN A 230 0.36 18.62 -14.67
CA GLN A 230 0.43 18.33 -16.10
C GLN A 230 -0.47 17.14 -16.48
N GLU A 231 -0.46 16.08 -15.68
CA GLU A 231 -1.31 14.91 -15.92
C GLU A 231 -2.79 15.15 -15.57
N ALA A 232 -3.07 16.01 -14.59
CA ALA A 232 -4.43 16.32 -14.16
C ALA A 232 -5.20 17.18 -15.20
N VAL A 233 -4.53 18.07 -15.93
CA VAL A 233 -5.15 18.90 -16.99
C VAL A 233 -5.87 18.06 -18.04
N HIS A 234 -5.45 16.81 -18.25
CA HIS A 234 -6.05 15.91 -19.23
C HIS A 234 -7.39 15.28 -18.79
N GLY A 235 -7.90 15.56 -17.58
CA GLY A 235 -9.17 15.01 -17.13
C GLY A 235 -9.96 15.92 -16.21
N VAL A 236 -11.12 16.39 -16.69
CA VAL A 236 -12.10 17.10 -15.86
C VAL A 236 -12.91 16.03 -15.13
N ALA A 237 -12.83 16.00 -13.80
CA ALA A 237 -13.54 15.03 -12.98
C ALA A 237 -14.42 15.68 -11.92
N GLU A 238 -15.60 15.12 -11.73
CA GLU A 238 -16.57 15.57 -10.72
C GLU A 238 -16.28 14.93 -9.34
N ASN A 239 -16.29 15.74 -8.27
CA ASN A 239 -15.66 15.45 -6.97
C ASN A 239 -16.56 14.78 -5.90
N GLN A 240 -17.78 14.37 -6.22
CA GLN A 240 -18.80 14.11 -5.18
C GLN A 240 -18.56 12.86 -4.31
N ARG A 241 -17.83 11.83 -4.79
CA ARG A 241 -17.64 10.55 -4.08
C ARG A 241 -16.49 10.52 -3.07
N ILE A 242 -15.73 11.62 -2.92
CA ILE A 242 -14.38 11.58 -2.35
C ILE A 242 -14.33 11.93 -0.85
N LYS A 243 -15.41 12.49 -0.29
CA LYS A 243 -15.49 12.93 1.12
C LYS A 243 -15.10 11.85 2.15
N LYS A 244 -15.32 10.57 1.83
CA LYS A 244 -14.96 9.45 2.72
C LYS A 244 -13.43 9.22 2.80
N LEU A 245 -12.70 9.58 1.75
CA LEU A 245 -11.24 9.45 1.68
C LEU A 245 -10.54 10.65 2.33
N ASP A 246 -11.18 11.82 2.35
CA ASP A 246 -10.59 13.07 2.84
C ASP A 246 -9.99 12.96 4.25
N LYS A 247 -10.71 12.29 5.16
CA LYS A 247 -10.28 12.11 6.54
C LYS A 247 -9.02 11.26 6.66
N VAL A 248 -8.89 10.22 5.82
CA VAL A 248 -7.73 9.31 5.87
C VAL A 248 -6.55 9.91 5.12
N MET A 249 -6.78 10.40 3.90
CA MET A 249 -5.72 11.04 3.10
C MET A 249 -5.15 12.28 3.78
N GLY A 250 -5.99 13.06 4.49
CA GLY A 250 -5.52 14.20 5.29
C GLY A 250 -4.62 13.85 6.48
N ARG A 251 -4.58 12.58 6.89
CA ARG A 251 -3.70 12.06 7.96
C ARG A 251 -2.44 11.37 7.43
N MET A 252 -2.35 11.13 6.13
CA MET A 252 -1.19 10.50 5.52
C MET A 252 -0.04 11.51 5.40
N SER A 253 1.20 11.01 5.47
CA SER A 253 2.39 11.81 5.15
C SER A 253 2.43 12.12 3.64
N PHE A 254 3.23 13.12 3.27
CA PHE A 254 3.40 13.48 1.87
C PHE A 254 3.88 12.29 1.01
N GLY A 255 4.90 11.57 1.47
CA GLY A 255 5.44 10.39 0.79
C GLY A 255 4.44 9.23 0.69
N ALA A 256 3.60 9.03 1.71
CA ALA A 256 2.55 8.01 1.64
C ALA A 256 1.49 8.34 0.57
N LEU A 257 1.13 9.62 0.40
CA LEU A 257 0.24 10.08 -0.67
C LEU A 257 0.87 9.89 -2.06
N LEU A 258 2.16 10.17 -2.22
CA LEU A 258 2.91 9.95 -3.45
C LEU A 258 2.98 8.46 -3.83
N SER A 259 3.34 7.61 -2.89
CA SER A 259 3.42 6.16 -3.13
C SER A 259 2.05 5.59 -3.50
N LEU A 260 0.99 5.99 -2.78
CA LEU A 260 -0.37 5.53 -3.04
C LEU A 260 -0.84 5.81 -4.47
N SER A 261 -0.57 7.03 -4.96
CA SER A 261 -1.08 7.49 -6.26
C SER A 261 -0.17 7.09 -7.42
N SER A 262 1.15 7.17 -7.28
CA SER A 262 2.09 6.90 -8.37
C SER A 262 2.00 5.47 -8.92
N HIS A 263 1.86 4.44 -8.07
CA HIS A 263 1.74 3.05 -8.51
C HIS A 263 0.49 2.77 -9.37
N ARG A 264 -0.51 3.65 -9.32
CA ARG A 264 -1.78 3.48 -10.03
C ARG A 264 -1.83 4.21 -11.37
N LEU A 265 -0.84 5.08 -11.64
CA LEU A 265 -0.84 6.00 -12.77
C LEU A 265 0.06 5.54 -13.94
N GLY A 266 0.70 4.37 -13.79
CA GLY A 266 1.60 3.76 -14.77
C GLY A 266 3.08 3.89 -14.39
N GLU A 267 3.92 3.02 -14.99
CA GLU A 267 5.35 2.94 -14.68
C GLU A 267 6.12 4.20 -15.06
N ASP A 268 5.82 4.80 -16.21
CA ASP A 268 6.47 6.04 -16.67
C ASP A 268 6.16 7.22 -15.75
N PHE A 269 4.94 7.30 -15.23
CA PHE A 269 4.58 8.32 -14.24
C PHE A 269 5.32 8.09 -12.92
N HIS A 270 5.33 6.83 -12.45
CA HIS A 270 6.03 6.47 -11.22
C HIS A 270 7.53 6.80 -11.30
N ARG A 271 8.20 6.46 -12.40
CA ARG A 271 9.63 6.77 -12.62
C ARG A 271 9.91 8.28 -12.50
N ARG A 272 9.13 9.12 -13.21
CA ARG A 272 9.28 10.60 -13.14
C ARG A 272 9.06 11.15 -11.73
N VAL A 273 8.08 10.62 -11.01
CA VAL A 273 7.82 11.02 -9.62
C VAL A 273 8.97 10.60 -8.70
N THR A 274 9.52 9.39 -8.86
CA THR A 274 10.65 8.91 -8.05
C THR A 274 11.91 9.73 -8.30
N GLU A 275 12.23 10.07 -9.54
CA GLU A 275 13.36 10.96 -9.88
C GLU A 275 13.20 12.34 -9.22
N ALA A 276 11.99 12.92 -9.28
CA ALA A 276 11.71 14.18 -8.61
C ALA A 276 11.72 14.05 -7.07
N GLU A 277 11.31 12.91 -6.51
CA GLU A 277 11.37 12.64 -5.07
C GLU A 277 12.82 12.62 -4.54
N GLU A 278 13.80 12.24 -5.34
CA GLU A 278 15.21 12.31 -4.95
C GLU A 278 15.65 13.75 -4.65
N THR A 279 15.13 14.74 -5.40
CA THR A 279 15.40 16.16 -5.13
C THR A 279 14.78 16.67 -3.83
N LEU A 280 13.73 16.01 -3.32
CA LEU A 280 13.12 16.35 -2.03
C LEU A 280 13.90 15.84 -0.82
N ARG A 281 14.81 14.88 -1.03
CA ARG A 281 15.57 14.25 0.07
C ARG A 281 16.86 15.00 0.41
N PHE A 282 17.27 15.96 -0.41
CA PHE A 282 18.49 16.78 -0.25
C PHE A 282 18.14 18.26 -0.11
#